data_AF-A0ABD5RIQ5-F1
#
_entry.id   AF-A0ABD5RIQ5-F1
#
_cell.length_a   1.000
_cell.length_b   1.000
_cell.length_c   1.000
_cell.angle_alpha   90.00
_cell.angle_beta   90.00
_cell.angle_gamma   90.00
#
_symmetry.space_group_name_H-M   'P 1'
#
loop_
_entity.id
_entity.type
_entity.pdbx_description
1 polymer ?
#
loop_
_entity_poly.entity_id
_entity_poly.type
_entity_poly.pdbx_seq_one_letter_code
_entity_poly.pdbx_strand_id
1 'polypeptide(L)'
;MAAVRDRAQLILVGGLSLALVLVAIALVLNSAIYTENLASRTNADASNDAVLFTTDLRHNVEKSIQYANQESMTESDVVAMINTIGNEMAMRAGKQGAAVDFHNADLASVDSGLQFTQTSDTTFESDNGSADYVIATDTKVRDLEMDLDTSTPGTFTVQLVGDSNSLNLVFQVTSSEITVNQEDDGGAVLDSCTESIADGRANVRVSQGTIEGHDCTALNVFSDLSSEYDISVRSGDQVKGKYSFVIDDAADSTSSLSGSTAIYAVTVEYSYQTKYLYYETQIRVAPGETDA
;
A
#
# COMPACT_ATOMS: atom_id res chain seq x y z
N MET A 1 46.09 10.16 -76.12
CA MET A 1 45.52 11.01 -75.05
C MET A 1 43.99 10.99 -74.95
N ALA A 2 43.23 10.40 -75.89
CA ALA A 2 41.76 10.34 -75.80
C ALA A 2 41.24 9.26 -74.81
N ALA A 3 41.86 8.08 -74.78
CA ALA A 3 41.42 6.95 -73.93
C ALA A 3 41.60 7.15 -72.40
N VAL A 4 42.44 8.10 -71.99
CA VAL A 4 42.66 8.42 -70.56
C VAL A 4 41.57 9.35 -70.03
N ARG A 5 40.99 10.22 -70.88
CA ARG A 5 39.89 11.13 -70.50
C ARG A 5 38.59 10.38 -70.22
N ASP A 6 38.27 9.35 -71.00
CA ASP A 6 37.07 8.51 -70.77
C ASP A 6 37.13 7.74 -69.43
N ARG A 7 38.31 7.21 -69.07
CA ARG A 7 38.49 6.49 -67.80
C ARG A 7 38.47 7.44 -66.59
N ALA A 8 39.05 8.63 -66.72
CA ALA A 8 38.99 9.65 -65.67
C ALA A 8 37.56 10.17 -65.47
N GLN A 9 36.78 10.36 -66.54
CA GLN A 9 35.36 10.72 -66.46
C GLN A 9 34.51 9.61 -65.84
N LEU A 10 34.74 8.34 -66.20
CA LEU A 10 34.02 7.21 -65.58
C LEU A 10 34.30 7.09 -64.08
N ILE A 11 35.53 7.34 -63.63
CA ILE A 11 35.87 7.36 -62.21
C ILE A 11 35.20 8.55 -61.50
N LEU A 12 35.14 9.71 -62.14
CA LEU A 12 34.54 10.92 -61.56
C LEU A 12 33.01 10.79 -61.45
N VAL A 13 32.36 10.22 -62.46
CA VAL A 13 30.92 9.92 -62.44
C VAL A 13 30.61 8.82 -61.43
N GLY A 14 31.40 7.74 -61.40
CA GLY A 14 31.26 6.66 -60.42
C GLY A 14 31.47 7.11 -58.97
N GLY A 15 32.46 7.97 -58.74
CA GLY A 15 32.73 8.57 -57.44
C GLY A 15 31.60 9.51 -56.98
N LEU A 16 31.07 10.34 -57.88
CA LEU A 16 29.94 11.22 -57.60
C LEU A 16 28.66 10.41 -57.29
N SER A 17 28.39 9.35 -58.05
CA SER A 17 27.23 8.48 -57.78
C SER A 17 27.36 7.79 -56.44
N LEU A 18 28.56 7.33 -56.07
CA LEU A 18 28.80 6.71 -54.77
C LEU A 18 28.61 7.73 -53.63
N ALA A 19 29.11 8.96 -53.80
CA ALA A 19 28.92 10.02 -52.82
C ALA A 19 27.44 10.37 -52.61
N LEU A 20 26.66 10.46 -53.69
CA LEU A 20 25.21 10.72 -53.62
C LEU A 20 24.46 9.58 -52.90
N VAL A 21 24.82 8.32 -53.17
CA VAL A 21 24.24 7.17 -52.47
C VAL A 21 24.61 7.20 -50.99
N LEU A 22 25.86 7.52 -50.63
CA LEU A 22 26.27 7.63 -49.23
C LEU A 22 25.53 8.76 -48.49
N VAL A 23 25.32 9.91 -49.13
CA VAL A 23 24.54 11.01 -48.55
C VAL A 23 23.07 10.62 -48.41
N ALA A 24 22.49 9.94 -49.40
CA ALA A 24 21.12 9.44 -49.33
C ALA A 24 20.96 8.41 -48.20
N ILE A 25 21.91 7.48 -48.05
CA ILE A 25 21.92 6.51 -46.95
C ILE A 25 22.06 7.23 -45.61
N ALA A 26 22.96 8.21 -45.49
CA ALA A 26 23.14 8.97 -44.25
C ALA A 26 21.87 9.76 -43.87
N LEU A 27 21.18 10.35 -44.84
CA LEU A 27 19.90 11.03 -44.60
C LEU A 27 18.83 10.04 -44.13
N VAL A 28 18.69 8.89 -44.80
CA VAL A 28 17.72 7.85 -44.39
C VAL A 28 18.04 7.32 -42.99
N LEU A 29 19.32 7.07 -42.68
CA LEU A 29 19.74 6.57 -41.37
C LEU A 29 19.45 7.60 -40.28
N ASN A 30 19.78 8.88 -40.52
CA ASN A 30 19.52 9.95 -39.58
C ASN A 30 18.01 10.18 -39.37
N SER A 31 17.21 10.06 -40.43
CA SER A 31 15.75 10.14 -40.32
C SER A 31 15.16 8.94 -39.57
N ALA A 32 15.64 7.72 -39.83
CA ALA A 32 15.19 6.52 -39.14
C ALA A 32 15.52 6.60 -37.63
N ILE A 33 16.75 6.99 -37.28
CA ILE A 33 17.19 7.18 -35.89
C ILE A 33 16.39 8.29 -35.21
N TYR A 34 16.05 9.36 -35.93
CA TYR A 34 15.21 10.43 -35.39
C TYR A 34 13.78 9.95 -35.09
N THR A 35 13.19 9.16 -36.00
CA THR A 35 11.86 8.57 -35.79
C THR A 35 11.85 7.56 -34.65
N GLU A 36 12.88 6.72 -34.55
CA GLU A 36 13.02 5.72 -33.47
C GLU A 36 13.22 6.38 -32.10
N ASN A 37 14.08 7.39 -32.02
CA ASN A 37 14.27 8.16 -30.79
C ASN A 37 13.00 8.93 -30.38
N LEU A 38 12.25 9.46 -31.35
CA LEU A 38 11.00 10.15 -31.06
C LEU A 38 9.94 9.17 -30.53
N ALA A 39 9.77 8.02 -31.19
CA ALA A 39 8.82 6.99 -30.76
C ALA A 39 9.16 6.43 -29.37
N SER A 40 10.44 6.18 -29.09
CA SER A 40 10.88 5.68 -27.78
C SER A 40 10.67 6.72 -26.66
N ARG A 41 10.98 8.00 -26.90
CA ARG A 41 10.73 9.07 -25.92
C ARG A 41 9.24 9.28 -25.65
N THR A 42 8.42 9.35 -26.70
CA THR A 42 6.97 9.53 -26.53
C THR A 42 6.31 8.35 -25.81
N ASN A 43 6.79 7.13 -26.02
CA ASN A 43 6.34 5.97 -25.25
C ASN A 43 6.75 6.05 -23.77
N ALA A 44 7.98 6.48 -23.48
CA ALA A 44 8.46 6.66 -22.12
C ALA A 44 7.67 7.75 -21.36
N ASP A 45 7.36 8.86 -22.02
CA ASP A 45 6.54 9.93 -21.45
C ASP A 45 5.10 9.44 -21.14
N ALA A 46 4.47 8.73 -22.09
CA ALA A 46 3.13 8.16 -21.89
C ALA A 46 3.07 7.12 -20.76
N SER A 47 4.12 6.31 -20.58
CA SER A 47 4.22 5.39 -19.45
C SER A 47 4.41 6.11 -18.13
N ASN A 48 5.21 7.18 -18.09
CA ASN A 48 5.39 7.98 -16.88
C ASN A 48 4.08 8.67 -16.44
N ASP A 49 3.32 9.23 -17.39
CA ASP A 49 2.03 9.87 -17.10
C ASP A 49 1.00 8.86 -16.56
N ALA A 50 0.99 7.63 -17.06
CA ALA A 50 0.14 6.55 -16.53
C ALA A 50 0.51 6.15 -15.10
N VAL A 51 1.80 6.09 -14.78
CA VAL A 51 2.27 5.82 -13.41
C VAL A 51 1.85 6.95 -12.47
N LEU A 52 2.07 8.22 -12.87
CA LEU A 52 1.63 9.37 -12.08
C LEU A 52 0.12 9.38 -11.86
N PHE A 53 -0.68 9.08 -12.89
CA PHE A 53 -2.13 8.95 -12.77
C PHE A 53 -2.51 7.89 -11.72
N THR A 54 -1.85 6.72 -11.75
CA THR A 54 -2.09 5.64 -10.79
C THR A 54 -1.73 6.04 -9.37
N THR A 55 -0.58 6.70 -9.19
CA THR A 55 -0.12 7.21 -7.88
C THR A 55 -1.08 8.25 -7.32
N ASP A 56 -1.51 9.21 -8.14
CA ASP A 56 -2.48 10.22 -7.73
C ASP A 56 -3.84 9.61 -7.38
N LEU A 57 -4.28 8.59 -8.14
CA LEU A 57 -5.55 7.91 -7.89
C LEU A 57 -5.49 7.18 -6.54
N ARG A 58 -4.43 6.40 -6.30
CA ARG A 58 -4.21 5.71 -5.01
C ARG A 58 -4.23 6.69 -3.85
N HIS A 59 -3.46 7.79 -3.94
CA HIS A 59 -3.39 8.82 -2.90
C HIS A 59 -4.73 9.49 -2.61
N ASN A 60 -5.52 9.78 -3.64
CA ASN A 60 -6.85 10.37 -3.45
C ASN A 60 -7.82 9.37 -2.82
N VAL A 61 -7.80 8.10 -3.24
CA VAL A 61 -8.63 7.04 -2.65
C VAL A 61 -8.26 6.80 -1.18
N GLU A 62 -6.96 6.77 -0.85
CA GLU A 62 -6.48 6.64 0.53
C GLU A 62 -7.02 7.76 1.43
N LYS A 63 -6.93 9.02 0.97
CA LYS A 63 -7.50 10.16 1.69
C LYS A 63 -9.01 10.09 1.81
N SER A 64 -9.68 9.60 0.79
CA SER A 64 -11.12 9.36 0.81
C SER A 64 -11.52 8.34 1.87
N ILE A 65 -10.78 7.24 2.00
CA ILE A 65 -11.01 6.24 3.05
C ILE A 65 -10.82 6.87 4.44
N GLN A 66 -9.72 7.60 4.65
CA GLN A 66 -9.46 8.28 5.92
C GLN A 66 -10.57 9.27 6.30
N TYR A 67 -11.01 10.08 5.33
CA TYR A 67 -12.10 11.04 5.52
C TYR A 67 -13.43 10.33 5.81
N ALA A 68 -13.74 9.26 5.07
CA ALA A 68 -14.95 8.47 5.27
C ALA A 68 -15.04 7.88 6.67
N ASN A 69 -13.93 7.33 7.17
CA ASN A 69 -13.89 6.76 8.52
C ASN A 69 -14.01 7.84 9.59
N GLN A 70 -13.36 9.00 9.41
CA GLN A 70 -13.50 10.15 10.33
C GLN A 70 -14.93 10.66 10.44
N GLU A 71 -15.65 10.70 9.32
CA GLU A 71 -17.03 11.21 9.25
C GLU A 71 -18.09 10.09 9.41
N SER A 72 -17.67 8.84 9.66
CA SER A 72 -18.56 7.67 9.76
C SER A 72 -19.50 7.52 8.54
N MET A 73 -18.95 7.74 7.34
CA MET A 73 -19.68 7.66 6.07
C MET A 73 -20.07 6.22 5.74
N THR A 74 -21.16 6.05 4.99
CA THR A 74 -21.55 4.72 4.50
C THR A 74 -20.73 4.33 3.28
N GLU A 75 -20.70 3.04 2.96
CA GLU A 75 -20.10 2.54 1.72
C GLU A 75 -20.63 3.28 0.48
N SER A 76 -21.94 3.53 0.44
CA SER A 76 -22.57 4.24 -0.68
C SER A 76 -22.08 5.68 -0.83
N ASP A 77 -21.79 6.36 0.29
CA ASP A 77 -21.23 7.70 0.27
C ASP A 77 -19.77 7.70 -0.23
N VAL A 78 -19.00 6.66 0.12
CA VAL A 78 -17.62 6.48 -0.36
C VAL A 78 -17.57 6.16 -1.84
N VAL A 79 -18.44 5.28 -2.33
CA VAL A 79 -18.59 5.04 -3.77
C VAL A 79 -18.93 6.35 -4.48
N ALA A 80 -19.87 7.14 -3.98
CA ALA A 80 -20.22 8.44 -4.58
C ALA A 80 -19.05 9.45 -4.58
N MET A 81 -18.26 9.48 -3.50
CA MET A 81 -17.07 10.33 -3.39
C MET A 81 -15.99 9.89 -4.38
N ILE A 82 -15.70 8.60 -4.48
CA ILE A 82 -14.70 8.05 -5.41
C ILE A 82 -15.15 8.24 -6.85
N ASN A 83 -16.46 8.11 -7.14
CA ASN A 83 -17.03 8.43 -8.43
C ASN A 83 -16.75 9.89 -8.82
N THR A 84 -16.87 10.81 -7.87
CA THR A 84 -16.60 12.24 -8.10
C THR A 84 -15.11 12.48 -8.39
N ILE A 85 -14.22 11.88 -7.61
CA ILE A 85 -12.76 11.96 -7.81
C ILE A 85 -12.37 11.37 -9.17
N GLY A 86 -12.85 10.17 -9.49
CA GLY A 86 -12.59 9.50 -10.76
C GLY A 86 -13.01 10.35 -11.94
N ASN A 87 -14.22 10.91 -11.93
CA ASN A 87 -14.69 11.82 -12.97
C ASN A 87 -13.82 13.07 -13.12
N GLU A 88 -13.40 13.70 -12.02
CA GLU A 88 -12.49 14.83 -12.07
C GLU A 88 -11.12 14.46 -12.65
N MET A 89 -10.57 13.32 -12.24
CA MET A 89 -9.29 12.81 -12.73
C MET A 89 -9.36 12.46 -14.22
N ALA A 90 -10.42 11.79 -14.67
CA ALA A 90 -10.65 11.50 -16.09
C ALA A 90 -10.75 12.79 -16.92
N MET A 91 -11.44 13.82 -16.42
CA MET A 91 -11.49 15.13 -17.10
C MET A 91 -10.11 15.79 -17.18
N ARG A 92 -9.28 15.70 -16.13
CA ARG A 92 -7.91 16.24 -16.13
C ARG A 92 -7.01 15.47 -17.09
N ALA A 93 -7.07 14.14 -17.08
CA ALA A 93 -6.38 13.27 -18.03
C ALA A 93 -6.78 13.57 -19.48
N GLY A 94 -8.08 13.82 -19.73
CA GLY A 94 -8.62 14.25 -21.02
C GLY A 94 -7.97 15.52 -21.56
N LYS A 95 -7.72 16.51 -20.69
CA LYS A 95 -7.02 17.76 -21.06
C LYS A 95 -5.54 17.53 -21.38
N GLN A 96 -4.96 16.43 -20.90
CA GLN A 96 -3.57 16.04 -21.15
C GLN A 96 -3.43 15.05 -22.32
N GLY A 97 -4.53 14.67 -22.98
CA GLY A 97 -4.52 13.78 -24.14
C GLY A 97 -4.67 12.30 -23.82
N ALA A 98 -5.08 11.96 -22.60
CA ALA A 98 -5.45 10.61 -22.19
C ALA A 98 -6.97 10.49 -22.00
N ALA A 99 -7.55 9.38 -22.43
CA ALA A 99 -8.91 8.98 -22.08
C ALA A 99 -8.83 7.99 -20.92
N VAL A 100 -9.59 8.24 -19.87
CA VAL A 100 -9.74 7.33 -18.73
C VAL A 100 -11.20 6.97 -18.62
N ASP A 101 -11.47 5.68 -18.55
CA ASP A 101 -12.80 5.15 -18.30
C ASP A 101 -12.73 4.27 -17.05
N PHE A 102 -13.66 4.48 -16.12
CA PHE A 102 -13.76 3.67 -14.92
C PHE A 102 -14.85 2.64 -15.13
N HIS A 103 -14.53 1.36 -14.97
CA HIS A 103 -15.46 0.28 -15.28
C HIS A 103 -16.44 0.04 -14.11
N ASN A 104 -17.67 -0.39 -14.46
CA ASN A 104 -18.81 -0.74 -13.60
C ASN A 104 -19.72 0.41 -13.09
N ALA A 105 -20.96 0.02 -12.73
CA ALA A 105 -22.01 0.90 -12.20
C ALA A 105 -21.67 1.48 -10.82
N ASP A 106 -20.71 0.88 -10.12
CA ASP A 106 -20.05 1.39 -8.93
C ASP A 106 -18.55 1.42 -9.25
N LEU A 107 -17.93 2.62 -9.35
CA LEU A 107 -16.50 2.74 -9.70
C LEU A 107 -15.56 2.09 -8.66
N ALA A 108 -16.12 1.64 -7.54
CA ALA A 108 -15.40 1.08 -6.42
C ALA A 108 -16.16 -0.11 -5.82
N SER A 109 -15.46 -1.20 -5.53
CA SER A 109 -15.90 -2.13 -4.49
C SER A 109 -15.34 -1.65 -3.15
N VAL A 110 -16.20 -1.57 -2.14
CA VAL A 110 -15.82 -1.12 -0.79
C VAL A 110 -15.85 -2.34 0.12
N ASP A 111 -14.76 -2.58 0.83
CA ASP A 111 -14.68 -3.59 1.88
C ASP A 111 -14.74 -2.88 3.24
N SER A 112 -15.76 -3.21 4.02
CA SER A 112 -15.99 -2.67 5.36
C SER A 112 -15.61 -3.66 6.46
N GLY A 113 -15.32 -3.10 7.63
CA GLY A 113 -14.93 -3.80 8.84
C GLY A 113 -15.34 -3.03 10.09
N LEU A 114 -14.84 -3.48 11.24
CA LEU A 114 -14.99 -2.77 12.50
C LEU A 114 -13.65 -2.17 12.92
N GLN A 115 -13.60 -0.86 13.05
CA GLN A 115 -12.46 -0.14 13.62
C GLN A 115 -12.62 -0.02 15.13
N PHE A 116 -11.56 -0.34 15.84
CA PHE A 116 -11.43 -0.13 17.27
C PHE A 116 -10.36 0.91 17.49
N THR A 117 -10.65 1.92 18.31
CA THR A 117 -9.69 2.98 18.61
C THR A 117 -9.80 3.37 20.07
N GLN A 118 -8.67 3.29 20.76
CA GLN A 118 -8.49 3.90 22.07
C GLN A 118 -7.71 5.21 21.90
N THR A 119 -8.40 6.34 22.03
CA THR A 119 -7.77 7.68 21.89
C THR A 119 -7.23 8.23 23.21
N SER A 120 -7.75 7.74 24.34
CA SER A 120 -7.32 8.11 25.68
C SER A 120 -6.10 7.30 26.10
N ASP A 121 -5.22 7.93 26.86
CA ASP A 121 -3.99 7.32 27.36
C ASP A 121 -4.26 6.47 28.61
N THR A 122 -4.81 5.27 28.39
CA THR A 122 -5.30 4.38 29.44
C THR A 122 -4.75 2.97 29.28
N THR A 123 -5.05 2.11 30.25
CA THR A 123 -4.81 0.68 30.17
C THR A 123 -5.54 0.05 28.98
N PHE A 124 -5.02 -1.05 28.46
CA PHE A 124 -5.59 -1.81 27.35
C PHE A 124 -6.61 -2.81 27.87
N GLU A 125 -7.60 -2.35 28.62
CA GLU A 125 -8.68 -3.16 29.16
C GLU A 125 -9.88 -3.16 28.20
N SER A 126 -10.71 -4.20 28.28
CA SER A 126 -12.01 -4.24 27.57
C SER A 126 -13.01 -3.22 28.14
N ASP A 127 -14.14 -3.03 27.46
CA ASP A 127 -15.19 -2.07 27.87
C ASP A 127 -15.76 -2.34 29.28
N ASN A 128 -15.64 -3.58 29.76
CA ASN A 128 -16.06 -3.98 31.10
C ASN A 128 -14.94 -3.93 32.17
N GLY A 129 -13.73 -3.52 31.79
CA GLY A 129 -12.55 -3.44 32.65
C GLY A 129 -11.81 -4.76 32.85
N SER A 130 -11.98 -5.76 31.98
CA SER A 130 -11.14 -6.96 32.02
C SER A 130 -9.79 -6.71 31.36
N ALA A 131 -8.70 -7.07 32.06
CA ALA A 131 -7.33 -7.03 31.55
C ALA A 131 -7.01 -8.17 30.55
N ASP A 132 -7.77 -9.26 30.64
CA ASP A 132 -7.70 -10.41 29.74
C ASP A 132 -9.02 -10.53 28.98
N TYR A 133 -8.98 -10.43 27.65
CA TYR A 133 -10.19 -10.49 26.84
C TYR A 133 -9.91 -10.86 25.39
N VAL A 134 -10.93 -11.43 24.74
CA VAL A 134 -10.95 -11.68 23.31
C VAL A 134 -11.45 -10.41 22.62
N ILE A 135 -10.68 -9.92 21.66
CA ILE A 135 -11.05 -8.78 20.83
C ILE A 135 -12.07 -9.24 19.78
N ALA A 136 -11.76 -10.32 19.08
CA ALA A 136 -12.59 -10.88 18.04
C ALA A 136 -12.17 -12.32 17.77
N THR A 137 -13.09 -13.09 17.22
CA THR A 137 -12.90 -14.49 16.82
C THR A 137 -13.05 -14.62 15.31
N ASP A 138 -12.36 -15.59 14.71
CA ASP A 138 -12.46 -15.93 13.28
C ASP A 138 -12.39 -14.67 12.37
N THR A 139 -11.36 -13.85 12.55
CA THR A 139 -11.21 -12.59 11.79
C THR A 139 -9.78 -12.39 11.29
N LYS A 140 -9.57 -11.30 10.55
CA LYS A 140 -8.25 -10.77 10.21
C LYS A 140 -8.12 -9.36 10.74
N VAL A 141 -6.96 -9.07 11.31
CA VAL A 141 -6.64 -7.76 11.89
C VAL A 141 -5.75 -7.00 10.92
N ARG A 142 -6.06 -5.73 10.73
CA ARG A 142 -5.35 -4.80 9.85
C ARG A 142 -5.02 -3.52 10.59
N ASP A 143 -3.97 -2.86 10.10
CA ASP A 143 -3.48 -1.57 10.60
C ASP A 143 -3.36 -1.54 12.12
N LEU A 144 -2.89 -2.63 12.73
CA LEU A 144 -2.71 -2.71 14.17
C LEU A 144 -1.53 -1.84 14.57
N GLU A 145 -1.85 -0.71 15.19
CA GLU A 145 -0.92 0.28 15.69
C GLU A 145 -1.17 0.54 17.16
N MET A 146 -0.09 0.68 17.91
CA MET A 146 -0.08 1.01 19.33
C MET A 146 0.89 2.16 19.60
N ASP A 147 0.47 3.12 20.42
CA ASP A 147 1.31 4.19 20.98
C ASP A 147 1.39 3.97 22.49
N LEU A 148 2.48 3.34 22.93
CA LEU A 148 2.68 2.86 24.30
C LEU A 148 3.37 3.92 25.16
N ASP A 149 2.82 4.20 26.34
CA ASP A 149 3.43 5.06 27.36
C ASP A 149 4.49 4.27 28.15
N THR A 150 5.75 4.59 27.92
CA THR A 150 6.88 3.90 28.57
C THR A 150 7.10 4.35 30.01
N SER A 151 6.44 5.42 30.46
CA SER A 151 6.44 5.82 31.88
C SER A 151 5.68 4.84 32.77
N THR A 152 4.92 3.91 32.18
CA THR A 152 4.30 2.76 32.83
C THR A 152 4.90 1.44 32.35
N PRO A 153 6.06 1.02 32.92
CA PRO A 153 6.66 -0.27 32.60
C PRO A 153 5.73 -1.43 32.93
N GLY A 154 5.70 -2.43 32.07
CA GLY A 154 4.80 -3.57 32.20
C GLY A 154 5.05 -4.61 31.12
N THR A 155 4.30 -5.69 31.19
CA THR A 155 4.32 -6.74 30.17
C THR A 155 2.90 -7.15 29.85
N PHE A 156 2.59 -7.20 28.57
CA PHE A 156 1.30 -7.66 28.06
C PHE A 156 1.51 -8.51 26.81
N THR A 157 0.51 -9.29 26.46
CA THR A 157 0.58 -10.20 25.31
C THR A 157 -0.58 -9.94 24.37
N VAL A 158 -0.29 -9.84 23.08
CA VAL A 158 -1.29 -9.98 22.02
C VAL A 158 -1.20 -11.42 21.50
N GLN A 159 -2.27 -12.17 21.68
CA GLN A 159 -2.35 -13.58 21.30
C GLN A 159 -3.19 -13.72 20.03
N LEU A 160 -2.64 -14.44 19.06
CA LEU A 160 -3.25 -14.76 17.77
C LEU A 160 -3.41 -16.28 17.70
N VAL A 161 -4.65 -16.77 17.63
CA VAL A 161 -4.97 -18.20 17.66
C VAL A 161 -5.69 -18.57 16.38
N GLY A 162 -5.00 -19.24 15.47
CA GLY A 162 -5.61 -19.85 14.29
C GLY A 162 -5.96 -21.32 14.52
N ASP A 163 -6.58 -21.95 13.52
CA ASP A 163 -7.01 -23.37 13.59
C ASP A 163 -5.87 -24.37 13.84
N SER A 164 -4.67 -24.06 13.34
CA SER A 164 -3.52 -24.96 13.35
C SER A 164 -2.24 -24.37 13.94
N ASN A 165 -2.19 -23.04 14.06
CA ASN A 165 -1.04 -22.29 14.55
C ASN A 165 -1.52 -21.20 15.51
N SER A 166 -0.82 -21.06 16.63
CA SER A 166 -1.03 -19.97 17.58
C SER A 166 0.30 -19.27 17.83
N LEU A 167 0.25 -17.95 17.95
CA LEU A 167 1.40 -17.09 18.17
C LEU A 167 1.09 -16.10 19.29
N ASN A 168 2.08 -15.82 20.13
CA ASN A 168 2.00 -14.84 21.19
C ASN A 168 3.03 -13.74 20.91
N LEU A 169 2.57 -12.49 20.79
CA LEU A 169 3.43 -11.31 20.77
C LEU A 169 3.51 -10.77 22.19
N VAL A 170 4.63 -11.04 22.86
CA VAL A 170 4.88 -10.58 24.24
C VAL A 170 5.64 -9.26 24.19
N PHE A 171 4.98 -8.20 24.64
CA PHE A 171 5.53 -6.86 24.69
C PHE A 171 6.04 -6.57 26.10
N GLN A 172 7.34 -6.34 26.23
CA GLN A 172 7.99 -5.94 27.47
C GLN A 172 8.37 -4.46 27.37
N VAL A 173 7.64 -3.63 28.11
CA VAL A 173 7.82 -2.17 28.11
C VAL A 173 8.61 -1.77 29.33
N THR A 174 9.70 -1.04 29.12
CA THR A 174 10.49 -0.39 30.16
C THR A 174 10.52 1.11 29.92
N SER A 175 11.06 1.89 30.86
CA SER A 175 11.12 3.35 30.74
C SER A 175 11.96 3.86 29.56
N SER A 176 12.81 3.03 28.97
CA SER A 176 13.75 3.43 27.92
C SER A 176 13.84 2.47 26.75
N GLU A 177 13.15 1.33 26.80
CA GLU A 177 13.23 0.28 25.78
C GLU A 177 11.93 -0.50 25.70
N ILE A 178 11.62 -0.98 24.50
CA ILE A 178 10.60 -2.01 24.26
C ILE A 178 11.27 -3.24 23.69
N THR A 179 10.95 -4.40 24.25
CA THR A 179 11.31 -5.71 23.68
C THR A 179 10.04 -6.43 23.27
N VAL A 180 10.00 -6.97 22.05
CA VAL A 180 8.92 -7.82 21.56
C VAL A 180 9.48 -9.20 21.33
N ASN A 181 8.86 -10.20 21.96
CA ASN A 181 9.14 -11.61 21.70
C ASN A 181 7.96 -12.22 20.96
N GLN A 182 8.23 -12.87 19.84
CA GLN A 182 7.30 -13.79 19.19
C GLN A 182 7.48 -15.15 19.83
N GLU A 183 6.45 -15.66 20.47
CA GLU A 183 6.46 -16.97 21.15
C GLU A 183 5.45 -17.92 20.51
N ASP A 184 5.77 -19.22 20.51
CA ASP A 184 4.79 -20.27 20.21
C ASP A 184 3.83 -20.51 21.39
N ASP A 185 2.88 -21.42 21.21
CA ASP A 185 1.91 -21.80 22.27
C ASP A 185 2.56 -22.46 23.50
N GLY A 186 3.79 -22.98 23.35
CA GLY A 186 4.59 -23.54 24.43
C GLY A 186 5.42 -22.50 25.19
N GLY A 187 5.41 -21.22 24.77
CA GLY A 187 6.24 -20.15 25.31
C GLY A 187 7.70 -20.18 24.83
N ALA A 188 8.01 -20.92 23.76
CA ALA A 188 9.33 -20.87 23.16
C ALA A 188 9.44 -19.62 22.27
N VAL A 189 10.47 -18.80 22.52
CA VAL A 189 10.76 -17.62 21.70
C VAL A 189 11.23 -18.06 20.32
N LEU A 190 10.45 -17.71 19.30
CA LEU A 190 10.71 -17.93 17.88
C LEU A 190 11.56 -16.81 17.28
N ASP A 191 11.24 -15.56 17.65
CA ASP A 191 11.96 -14.37 17.23
C ASP A 191 11.85 -13.25 18.28
N SER A 192 12.75 -12.28 18.23
CA SER A 192 12.78 -11.17 19.19
C SER A 192 13.43 -9.92 18.60
N CYS A 193 12.91 -8.75 18.99
CA CYS A 193 13.51 -7.46 18.67
C CYS A 193 13.47 -6.56 19.92
N THR A 194 14.42 -5.62 20.01
CA THR A 194 14.47 -4.62 21.09
C THR A 194 14.79 -3.26 20.49
N GLU A 195 14.02 -2.25 20.86
CA GLU A 195 14.24 -0.87 20.44
C GLU A 195 14.35 0.07 21.64
N SER A 196 15.26 1.04 21.52
CA SER A 196 15.45 2.09 22.52
C SER A 196 14.49 3.25 22.29
N ILE A 197 13.87 3.73 23.36
CA ILE A 197 12.84 4.77 23.37
C ILE A 197 13.37 6.03 24.05
N ALA A 198 13.38 7.14 23.32
CA ALA A 198 13.90 8.42 23.82
C ALA A 198 12.82 9.30 24.45
N ASP A 199 11.60 9.29 23.90
CA ASP A 199 10.59 10.33 24.15
C ASP A 199 9.49 9.90 25.14
N GLY A 200 9.69 8.81 25.88
CA GLY A 200 8.71 8.30 26.85
C GLY A 200 7.49 7.63 26.21
N ARG A 201 7.48 7.49 24.89
CA ARG A 201 6.42 6.94 24.06
C ARG A 201 7.03 6.03 23.01
N ALA A 202 6.37 4.93 22.70
CA ALA A 202 6.81 4.01 21.66
C ALA A 202 5.68 3.75 20.67
N ASN A 203 5.91 4.10 19.41
CA ASN A 203 5.06 3.78 18.29
C ASN A 203 5.39 2.39 17.76
N VAL A 204 4.42 1.48 17.86
CA VAL A 204 4.52 0.10 17.40
C VAL A 204 3.49 -0.11 16.31
N ARG A 205 3.96 -0.36 15.07
CA ARG A 205 3.10 -0.66 13.93
C ARG A 205 3.21 -2.16 13.64
N VAL A 206 2.35 -2.94 14.29
CA VAL A 206 2.39 -4.42 14.23
C VAL A 206 2.17 -4.89 12.80
N SER A 207 1.19 -4.33 12.08
CA SER A 207 0.92 -4.68 10.68
C SER A 207 2.05 -4.33 9.71
N GLN A 208 2.91 -3.36 10.08
CA GLN A 208 4.06 -2.98 9.26
C GLN A 208 5.37 -3.63 9.72
N GLY A 209 5.34 -4.35 10.83
CA GLY A 209 6.53 -4.98 11.39
C GLY A 209 7.56 -3.99 11.94
N THR A 210 7.15 -2.83 12.48
CA THR A 210 8.09 -1.78 12.91
C THR A 210 7.84 -1.24 14.32
N ILE A 211 8.91 -0.79 14.98
CA ILE A 211 8.90 -0.05 16.24
C ILE A 211 9.73 1.23 16.06
N GLU A 212 9.17 2.40 16.36
CA GLU A 212 9.80 3.71 16.09
C GLU A 212 10.26 3.86 14.62
N GLY A 213 9.56 3.19 13.69
CA GLY A 213 9.92 3.13 12.27
C GLY A 213 11.12 2.24 11.92
N HIS A 214 11.69 1.52 12.88
CA HIS A 214 12.74 0.51 12.65
C HIS A 214 12.12 -0.88 12.51
N ASP A 215 12.64 -1.69 11.61
CA ASP A 215 12.14 -3.04 11.36
C ASP A 215 12.33 -3.95 12.58
N CYS A 216 11.25 -4.63 12.97
CA CYS A 216 11.20 -5.65 14.01
C CYS A 216 10.65 -6.94 13.41
N THR A 217 11.53 -7.92 13.19
CA THR A 217 11.17 -9.19 12.55
C THR A 217 10.16 -10.02 13.36
N ALA A 218 10.18 -9.90 14.69
CA ALA A 218 9.22 -10.55 15.58
C ALA A 218 7.76 -10.10 15.36
N LEU A 219 7.53 -8.96 14.69
CA LEU A 219 6.19 -8.47 14.37
C LEU A 219 5.67 -8.97 12.99
N ASN A 220 6.49 -9.68 12.21
CA ASN A 220 6.11 -10.18 10.88
C ASN A 220 5.20 -11.44 10.92
N VAL A 221 4.25 -11.48 11.85
CA VAL A 221 3.44 -12.65 12.21
C VAL A 221 2.30 -12.94 11.23
N PHE A 222 1.79 -11.92 10.53
CA PHE A 222 0.62 -12.10 9.67
C PHE A 222 0.91 -12.96 8.44
N SER A 223 2.18 -13.07 8.04
CA SER A 223 2.60 -13.98 6.97
C SER A 223 2.50 -15.47 7.35
N ASP A 224 2.58 -15.78 8.65
CA ASP A 224 2.47 -17.14 9.20
C ASP A 224 1.00 -17.57 9.42
N LEU A 225 0.07 -16.60 9.42
CA LEU A 225 -1.36 -16.79 9.64
C LEU A 225 -2.11 -16.72 8.31
N SER A 226 -2.13 -17.83 7.57
CA SER A 226 -2.78 -17.89 6.25
C SER A 226 -4.32 -17.86 6.28
N SER A 227 -4.91 -18.12 7.45
CA SER A 227 -6.37 -18.17 7.68
C SER A 227 -6.81 -17.07 8.65
N GLU A 228 -8.12 -16.94 8.85
CA GLU A 228 -8.68 -16.20 9.98
C GLU A 228 -8.17 -16.76 11.32
N TYR A 229 -8.14 -15.91 12.34
CA TYR A 229 -7.66 -16.22 13.68
C TYR A 229 -8.43 -15.43 14.73
N ASP A 230 -8.44 -15.95 15.96
CA ASP A 230 -8.88 -15.22 17.14
C ASP A 230 -7.76 -14.28 17.59
N ILE A 231 -8.12 -13.05 17.96
CA ILE A 231 -7.21 -12.10 18.57
C ILE A 231 -7.64 -11.81 20.01
N SER A 232 -6.69 -11.85 20.94
CA SER A 232 -6.93 -11.54 22.35
C SER A 232 -5.78 -10.76 22.98
N VAL A 233 -6.10 -10.02 24.05
CA VAL A 233 -5.12 -9.33 24.89
C VAL A 233 -5.03 -10.05 26.23
N ARG A 234 -3.81 -10.20 26.74
CA ARG A 234 -3.54 -10.67 28.10
C ARG A 234 -2.74 -9.61 28.86
N SER A 235 -3.10 -9.41 30.12
CA SER A 235 -2.44 -8.45 31.03
C SER A 235 -2.42 -7.02 30.46
N GLY A 236 -3.51 -6.61 29.79
CA GLY A 236 -3.64 -5.27 29.21
C GLY A 236 -3.66 -4.14 30.22
N ASP A 237 -3.84 -4.44 31.51
CA ASP A 237 -3.76 -3.49 32.63
C ASP A 237 -2.32 -3.11 33.01
N GLN A 238 -1.32 -3.84 32.50
CA GLN A 238 0.09 -3.61 32.85
C GLN A 238 0.73 -2.45 32.07
N VAL A 239 0.14 -2.04 30.95
CA VAL A 239 0.65 -0.96 30.10
C VAL A 239 -0.42 0.10 29.89
N LYS A 240 0.00 1.32 29.55
CA LYS A 240 -0.90 2.36 29.08
C LYS A 240 -0.54 2.80 27.69
N GLY A 241 -1.51 3.33 26.97
CA GLY A 241 -1.28 3.91 25.67
C GLY A 241 -2.56 4.14 24.90
N LYS A 242 -2.39 4.19 23.58
CA LYS A 242 -3.45 4.23 22.59
C LYS A 242 -3.27 3.07 21.63
N TYR A 243 -4.36 2.66 20.99
CA TYR A 243 -4.29 1.72 19.89
C TYR A 243 -5.34 2.05 18.83
N SER A 244 -5.08 1.62 17.60
CA SER A 244 -6.08 1.55 16.54
C SER A 244 -5.85 0.28 15.73
N PHE A 245 -6.92 -0.35 15.30
CA PHE A 245 -6.88 -1.46 14.35
C PHE A 245 -8.26 -1.64 13.72
N VAL A 246 -8.30 -2.37 12.60
CA VAL A 246 -9.53 -2.75 11.91
C VAL A 246 -9.60 -4.27 11.81
N ILE A 247 -10.78 -4.84 12.02
CA ILE A 247 -11.05 -6.26 11.76
C ILE A 247 -12.01 -6.42 10.60
N ASP A 248 -11.97 -7.57 9.93
CA ASP A 248 -13.01 -7.95 8.97
C ASP A 248 -14.38 -8.06 9.67
N ASP A 249 -15.44 -7.60 8.99
CA ASP A 249 -16.82 -7.68 9.47
C ASP A 249 -17.27 -9.15 9.50
N ALA A 250 -16.91 -9.86 10.56
CA ALA A 250 -17.42 -11.19 10.84
C ALA A 250 -18.76 -11.03 11.58
N ALA A 251 -19.84 -11.53 10.97
CA ALA A 251 -21.21 -11.47 11.49
C ALA A 251 -21.39 -12.01 12.93
N ASP A 252 -20.40 -12.73 13.46
CA ASP A 252 -20.38 -13.35 14.79
C ASP A 252 -19.23 -12.84 15.69
N SER A 253 -18.54 -11.74 15.36
CA SER A 253 -17.46 -11.21 16.19
C SER A 253 -18.00 -10.77 17.56
N THR A 254 -17.79 -11.58 18.58
CA THR A 254 -18.07 -11.22 19.97
C THR A 254 -16.99 -10.28 20.47
N SER A 255 -17.07 -9.00 20.10
CA SER A 255 -16.10 -8.02 20.60
C SER A 255 -16.41 -7.62 22.04
N SER A 256 -15.37 -7.63 22.87
CA SER A 256 -15.39 -7.06 24.20
C SER A 256 -15.05 -5.55 24.21
N LEU A 257 -14.88 -4.98 23.01
CA LEU A 257 -14.64 -3.57 22.75
C LEU A 257 -15.79 -2.99 21.90
N SER A 258 -16.04 -1.69 22.06
CA SER A 258 -16.97 -0.95 21.21
C SER A 258 -16.25 -0.48 19.94
N GLY A 259 -16.55 -1.11 18.81
CA GLY A 259 -16.04 -0.71 17.50
C GLY A 259 -17.04 0.16 16.74
N SER A 260 -16.54 0.93 15.78
CA SER A 260 -17.35 1.63 14.77
C SER A 260 -17.12 1.02 13.40
N THR A 261 -18.14 1.01 12.55
CA THR A 261 -17.96 0.62 11.14
C THR A 261 -16.90 1.50 10.50
N ALA A 262 -15.98 0.87 9.76
CA ALA A 262 -14.96 1.54 9.00
C ALA A 262 -14.75 0.85 7.66
N ILE A 263 -14.40 1.65 6.67
CA ILE A 263 -13.99 1.18 5.36
C ILE A 263 -12.50 0.92 5.42
N TYR A 264 -12.08 -0.29 5.09
CA TYR A 264 -10.67 -0.67 5.19
C TYR A 264 -10.02 -0.84 3.82
N ALA A 265 -10.79 -1.18 2.78
CA ALA A 265 -10.26 -1.26 1.43
C ALA A 265 -11.24 -0.75 0.40
N VAL A 266 -10.69 -0.18 -0.66
CA VAL A 266 -11.43 0.18 -1.86
C VAL A 266 -10.69 -0.33 -3.08
N THR A 267 -11.37 -1.09 -3.93
CA THR A 267 -10.83 -1.50 -5.23
C THR A 267 -11.45 -0.65 -6.33
N VAL A 268 -10.61 0.05 -7.10
CA VAL A 268 -11.00 0.88 -8.24
C VAL A 268 -10.50 0.25 -9.54
N GLU A 269 -11.41 -0.01 -10.46
CA GLU A 269 -11.11 -0.56 -11.79
C GLU A 269 -11.21 0.54 -12.85
N TYR A 270 -10.18 0.65 -13.68
CA TYR A 270 -10.14 1.66 -14.73
C TYR A 270 -9.32 1.22 -15.95
N SER A 271 -9.66 1.78 -17.10
CA SER A 271 -8.83 1.76 -18.29
C SER A 271 -8.23 3.13 -18.55
N TYR A 272 -6.99 3.13 -19.03
CA TYR A 272 -6.25 4.33 -19.39
C TYR A 272 -5.73 4.19 -20.81
N GLN A 273 -6.11 5.16 -21.64
CA GLN A 273 -5.83 5.15 -23.06
C GLN A 273 -5.19 6.46 -23.50
N THR A 274 -4.06 6.36 -24.19
CA THR A 274 -3.48 7.45 -24.97
C THR A 274 -3.37 7.00 -26.43
N LYS A 275 -2.71 7.81 -27.27
CA LYS A 275 -2.37 7.40 -28.64
C LYS A 275 -1.41 6.20 -28.70
N TYR A 276 -0.61 5.97 -27.66
CA TYR A 276 0.50 5.00 -27.68
C TYR A 276 0.42 3.92 -26.61
N LEU A 277 -0.47 4.08 -25.63
CA LEU A 277 -0.64 3.19 -24.49
C LEU A 277 -2.13 2.92 -24.27
N TYR A 278 -2.48 1.65 -24.07
CA TYR A 278 -3.78 1.25 -23.57
C TYR A 278 -3.56 0.16 -22.54
N TYR A 279 -4.14 0.31 -21.36
CA TYR A 279 -4.22 -0.75 -20.38
C TYR A 279 -5.52 -0.63 -19.58
N GLU A 280 -5.91 -1.75 -19.00
CA GLU A 280 -7.01 -1.89 -18.07
C GLU A 280 -6.44 -2.55 -16.82
N THR A 281 -6.76 -1.99 -15.66
CA THR A 281 -6.22 -2.48 -14.39
C THR A 281 -7.19 -2.18 -13.27
N GLN A 282 -7.05 -2.93 -12.18
CA GLN A 282 -7.60 -2.58 -10.88
C GLN A 282 -6.48 -2.10 -9.97
N ILE A 283 -6.79 -1.16 -9.10
CA ILE A 283 -5.98 -0.83 -7.92
C ILE A 283 -6.81 -1.17 -6.69
N ARG A 284 -6.22 -1.86 -5.73
CA ARG A 284 -6.80 -2.00 -4.39
C ARG A 284 -6.05 -1.09 -3.45
N VAL A 285 -6.76 -0.25 -2.74
CA VAL A 285 -6.20 0.69 -1.76
C VAL A 285 -6.70 0.26 -0.40
N ALA A 286 -5.81 -0.29 0.42
CA ALA A 286 -6.07 -0.67 1.80
C ALA A 286 -5.00 -0.03 2.69
N PRO A 287 -5.31 1.12 3.30
CA PRO A 287 -4.36 1.79 4.19
C PRO A 287 -3.88 0.82 5.28
N GLY A 288 -2.56 0.74 5.50
CA GLY A 288 -1.96 -0.07 6.56
C GLY A 288 -1.63 -1.54 6.20
N GLU A 289 -2.00 -2.01 5.00
CA GLU A 289 -1.49 -3.30 4.47
C GLU A 289 -0.17 -3.08 3.72
N THR A 290 0.83 -3.92 3.99
CA THR A 290 2.17 -3.86 3.36
C THR A 290 2.16 -4.21 1.86
N ASP A 291 1.05 -4.77 1.35
CA ASP A 291 0.91 -5.26 -0.03
C ASP A 291 -0.13 -4.49 -0.89
N ALA A 292 -0.61 -3.31 -0.47
CA ALA A 292 -1.66 -2.52 -1.19
C ALA A 292 -1.15 -1.32 -2.01
#